data_AF-A0A5J4NMF5-F1
#
_entry.id   AF-A0A5J4NMF5-F1
#
_cell.length_a   1.000
_cell.length_b   1.000
_cell.length_c   1.000
_cell.angle_alpha   90.00
_cell.angle_beta   90.00
_cell.angle_gamma   90.00
#
_symmetry.space_group_name_H-M   'P 1'
#
loop_
_entity.id
_entity.type
_entity.pdbx_description
1 polymer ?
#
loop_
_entity_poly.entity_id
_entity_poly.type
_entity_poly.pdbx_seq_one_letter_code
_entity_poly.pdbx_strand_id
1 'polypeptide(L)'
;MPLIEADLNNLEETCDARNDLHSFDSGNLWNIIYEVVADCPHFNTHFLSVLKIGQLCQTKTRLAMQHVLFKTGGRIVTVILVRVYDDTRVCLSSSFYGDYINANYVEVAEVPMRKYILTQGPMQQTASHFWLMVWERRSPAIIMLTRIFEKGTMRCYPYFPCQSGPSCLTFVDVDLCVRLEQETDTKLFIKRLFEVSHLQ
;
A
#
# COMPACT_ATOMS: atom_id res chain seq x y z
N MET A 1 16.32 -12.85 43.60
CA MET A 1 16.15 -12.92 42.13
C MET A 1 16.77 -11.65 41.59
N PRO A 2 17.97 -11.68 41.00
CA PRO A 2 18.64 -10.47 40.56
C PRO A 2 18.13 -10.06 39.17
N LEU A 3 17.87 -8.77 39.01
CA LEU A 3 17.64 -8.10 37.74
C LEU A 3 18.96 -8.10 36.95
N ILE A 4 18.93 -8.67 35.75
CA ILE A 4 20.04 -8.57 34.79
C ILE A 4 19.84 -7.26 34.03
N GLU A 5 20.69 -6.28 34.28
CA GLU A 5 20.84 -5.13 33.40
C GLU A 5 21.49 -5.62 32.10
N ALA A 6 20.76 -5.54 30.99
CA ALA A 6 21.30 -5.85 29.66
C ALA A 6 22.15 -4.67 29.18
N ASP A 7 23.44 -4.93 28.97
CA ASP A 7 24.40 -3.99 28.42
C ASP A 7 24.09 -3.77 26.92
N LEU A 8 23.53 -2.60 26.59
CA LEU A 8 23.04 -2.24 25.25
C LEU A 8 24.14 -1.96 24.22
N ASN A 9 25.41 -2.20 24.55
CA ASN A 9 26.56 -1.85 23.70
C ASN A 9 27.14 -3.00 22.87
N ASN A 10 26.50 -4.18 22.85
CA ASN A 10 27.03 -5.38 22.17
C ASN A 10 26.04 -6.08 21.21
N LEU A 11 25.10 -5.33 20.62
CA LEU A 11 24.23 -5.85 19.56
C LEU A 11 24.92 -5.83 18.18
N GLU A 12 26.04 -6.55 18.04
CA GLU A 12 26.31 -7.25 16.78
C GLU A 12 25.65 -8.64 16.87
N GLU A 13 24.33 -8.66 17.09
CA GLU A 13 23.54 -9.87 16.93
C GLU A 13 23.38 -10.13 15.43
N THR A 14 24.11 -11.11 14.91
CA THR A 14 23.69 -11.81 13.71
C THR A 14 22.31 -12.41 14.02
N CYS A 15 21.24 -11.73 13.63
CA CYS A 15 19.89 -12.25 13.81
C CYS A 15 19.78 -13.58 13.05
N ASP A 16 19.70 -14.69 13.79
CA ASP A 16 19.41 -15.97 13.17
C ASP A 16 17.90 -16.07 12.95
N ALA A 17 17.43 -15.29 11.98
CA ALA A 17 16.02 -15.18 11.65
C ALA A 17 15.38 -16.56 11.40
N ARG A 18 16.17 -17.54 10.94
CA ARG A 18 15.70 -18.91 10.72
C ARG A 18 15.34 -19.61 12.03
N ASN A 19 16.21 -19.51 13.03
CA ASN A 19 15.97 -20.09 14.34
C ASN A 19 14.85 -19.35 15.09
N ASP A 20 14.77 -18.03 14.95
CA ASP A 20 13.68 -17.23 15.52
C ASP A 20 12.32 -17.64 14.94
N LEU A 21 12.21 -17.74 13.61
CA LEU A 21 10.99 -18.20 12.94
C LEU A 21 10.59 -19.61 13.40
N HIS A 22 11.55 -20.53 13.54
CA HIS A 22 11.29 -21.88 14.04
C HIS A 22 10.78 -21.88 15.49
N SER A 23 11.29 -20.97 16.33
CA SER A 23 10.82 -20.81 17.70
C SER A 23 9.38 -20.28 17.76
N PHE A 24 9.01 -19.36 16.85
CA PHE A 24 7.65 -18.82 16.77
C PHE A 24 6.65 -19.90 16.36
N ASP A 25 7.01 -20.73 15.38
CA ASP A 25 6.22 -21.90 14.97
C ASP A 25 6.06 -22.90 16.11
N SER A 26 7.16 -23.31 16.72
CA SER A 26 7.16 -24.32 17.78
C SER A 26 6.37 -23.88 19.02
N GLY A 27 6.36 -22.58 19.31
CA GLY A 27 5.64 -22.00 20.43
C GLY A 27 4.22 -21.52 20.11
N ASN A 28 3.74 -21.61 18.86
CA ASN A 28 2.49 -21.00 18.40
C ASN A 28 2.38 -19.50 18.73
N LEU A 29 3.49 -18.76 18.58
CA LEU A 29 3.63 -17.38 19.05
C LEU A 29 3.22 -16.33 18.02
N TRP A 30 2.85 -16.71 16.80
CA TRP A 30 2.59 -15.79 15.69
C TRP A 30 1.60 -14.67 16.00
N ASN A 31 0.52 -14.97 16.73
CA ASN A 31 -0.44 -13.93 17.13
C ASN A 31 0.20 -12.89 18.04
N ILE A 32 1.02 -13.31 19.01
CA ILE A 32 1.71 -12.41 19.94
C ILE A 32 2.73 -11.56 19.18
N ILE A 33 3.53 -12.19 18.32
CA ILE A 33 4.52 -11.48 17.49
C ILE A 33 3.83 -10.46 16.57
N TYR A 34 2.71 -10.83 15.95
CA TYR A 34 1.94 -9.92 15.11
C TYR A 34 1.43 -8.70 15.88
N GLU A 35 0.85 -8.89 17.06
CA GLU A 35 0.37 -7.78 17.90
C GLU A 35 1.54 -6.87 18.33
N VAL A 36 2.68 -7.45 18.72
CA VAL A 36 3.88 -6.66 19.07
C VAL A 36 4.36 -5.81 17.89
N VAL A 37 4.36 -6.36 16.67
CA VAL A 37 4.72 -5.62 15.46
C VAL A 37 3.68 -4.56 15.12
N ALA A 38 2.39 -4.87 15.26
CA ALA A 38 1.29 -3.97 14.98
C ALA A 38 1.23 -2.77 15.94
N ASP A 39 1.57 -2.98 17.21
CA ASP A 39 1.61 -1.95 18.26
C ASP A 39 2.95 -1.21 18.34
N CYS A 40 3.93 -1.61 17.53
CA CYS A 40 5.25 -1.00 17.53
C CYS A 40 5.16 0.51 17.19
N PRO A 41 5.58 1.43 18.08
CA PRO A 41 5.40 2.88 17.90
C PRO A 41 6.10 3.46 16.67
N HIS A 42 7.12 2.77 16.15
CA HIS A 42 7.81 3.14 14.91
C HIS A 42 6.95 2.90 13.66
N PHE A 43 5.96 1.99 13.71
CA PHE A 43 5.04 1.70 12.61
C PHE A 43 3.64 2.29 12.83
N ASN A 44 3.25 2.51 14.08
CA ASN A 44 1.92 2.94 14.46
C ASN A 44 1.96 4.28 15.20
N THR A 45 1.71 5.38 14.48
CA THR A 45 1.40 6.67 15.12
C THR A 45 -0.10 6.77 15.42
N HIS A 46 -0.64 5.87 16.26
CA HIS A 46 -1.72 6.13 17.25
C HIS A 46 -2.29 4.81 17.82
N PHE A 47 -1.75 4.35 18.95
CA PHE A 47 -2.53 3.61 19.94
C PHE A 47 -2.60 4.50 21.19
N LEU A 48 -3.80 4.63 21.78
CA LEU A 48 -4.24 5.54 22.86
C LEU A 48 -5.04 6.78 22.40
N SER A 49 -6.32 6.56 22.08
CA SER A 49 -7.39 7.44 22.58
C SER A 49 -8.72 6.67 22.68
N VAL A 50 -8.82 5.83 23.71
CA VAL A 50 -10.14 5.41 24.20
C VAL A 50 -10.72 6.58 25.01
N LEU A 51 -11.94 7.00 24.66
CA LEU A 51 -12.82 7.90 25.41
C LEU A 51 -12.28 9.32 25.72
N LYS A 52 -12.41 10.25 24.77
CA LYS A 52 -12.77 11.65 25.10
C LYS A 52 -13.77 12.19 24.08
N ILE A 53 -15.04 12.15 24.48
CA ILE A 53 -16.08 13.00 23.94
C ILE A 53 -15.68 14.44 24.26
N GLY A 54 -15.50 15.28 23.25
CA GLY A 54 -15.43 16.73 23.43
C GLY A 54 -14.23 17.41 22.76
N GLN A 55 -14.58 18.34 21.86
CA GLN A 55 -13.78 19.42 21.27
C GLN A 55 -12.80 19.07 20.13
N LEU A 56 -13.21 19.49 18.94
CA LEU A 56 -12.37 19.73 17.77
C LEU A 56 -11.17 20.61 18.11
N CYS A 57 -9.98 20.11 17.79
CA CYS A 57 -8.88 20.95 17.31
C CYS A 57 -8.10 20.13 16.27
N GLN A 58 -8.31 20.45 14.99
CA GLN A 58 -7.49 19.97 13.90
C GLN A 58 -6.13 20.67 13.97
N THR A 59 -5.05 19.93 14.17
CA THR A 59 -3.73 20.28 13.61
C THR A 59 -2.77 19.09 13.69
N LYS A 60 -2.08 18.85 12.56
CA LYS A 60 -1.08 17.80 12.25
C LYS A 60 -1.67 16.43 11.86
N THR A 61 -1.88 16.28 10.57
CA THR A 61 -2.18 15.02 9.89
C THR A 61 -1.11 13.97 10.18
N ARG A 62 -1.50 12.90 10.86
CA ARG A 62 -0.78 11.63 11.00
C ARG A 62 -1.84 10.53 10.98
N LEU A 63 -2.13 9.89 9.85
CA LEU A 63 -3.04 8.74 9.84
C LEU A 63 -2.65 7.73 8.76
N ALA A 64 -2.24 6.53 9.17
CA ALA A 64 -2.10 5.36 8.28
C ALA A 64 -3.29 4.40 8.35
N MET A 65 -4.06 4.39 9.44
CA MET A 65 -5.33 3.67 9.52
C MET A 65 -6.34 4.47 10.34
N GLN A 66 -7.53 4.70 9.78
CA GLN A 66 -8.65 5.30 10.51
C GLN A 66 -9.82 4.31 10.55
N HIS A 67 -10.27 3.97 11.76
CA HIS A 67 -11.47 3.18 11.96
C HIS A 67 -12.68 4.12 11.84
N VAL A 68 -13.54 3.87 10.85
CA VAL A 68 -14.81 4.59 10.71
C VAL A 68 -15.95 3.62 11.04
N LEU A 69 -16.72 3.96 12.08
CA LEU A 69 -17.87 3.18 12.50
C LEU A 69 -19.10 3.66 11.74
N PHE A 70 -19.69 2.80 10.91
CA PHE A 70 -20.98 3.05 10.28
C PHE A 70 -22.06 2.30 11.04
N LYS A 71 -23.11 3.02 11.46
CA LYS A 71 -24.29 2.39 12.08
C LYS A 71 -25.45 2.39 11.08
N THR A 72 -25.83 1.21 10.60
CA THR A 72 -26.97 1.02 9.71
C THR A 72 -27.88 -0.05 10.30
N GLY A 73 -29.14 0.30 10.59
CA GLY A 73 -30.14 -0.67 11.08
C GLY A 73 -29.75 -1.41 12.37
N GLY A 74 -29.09 -0.73 13.31
CA GLY A 74 -28.66 -1.30 14.60
C GLY A 74 -27.35 -2.10 14.58
N ARG A 75 -26.78 -2.38 13.40
CA ARG A 75 -25.47 -3.02 13.26
C ARG A 75 -24.38 -1.96 13.11
N ILE A 76 -23.28 -2.13 13.84
CA ILE A 76 -22.07 -1.33 13.69
C ILE A 76 -21.15 -2.08 12.72
N VAL A 77 -20.79 -1.42 11.63
CA VAL A 77 -19.80 -1.89 10.67
C VAL A 77 -18.55 -1.04 10.86
N THR A 78 -17.43 -1.69 11.21
CA THR A 78 -16.12 -1.04 11.24
C THR A 78 -15.54 -1.08 9.83
N VAL A 79 -15.27 0.10 9.26
CA VAL A 79 -14.53 0.25 8.01
C VAL A 79 -13.14 0.74 8.36
N ILE A 80 -12.12 -0.03 7.99
CA ILE A 80 -10.72 0.38 8.10
C ILE A 80 -10.38 1.16 6.82
N LEU A 81 -10.10 2.46 6.98
CA LEU A 81 -9.59 3.30 5.89
C LEU A 81 -8.06 3.33 5.96
N VAL A 82 -7.40 2.73 4.98
CA VAL A 82 -5.95 2.85 4.79
C VAL A 82 -5.66 4.20 4.15
N ARG A 83 -4.92 5.05 4.86
CA ARG A 83 -4.59 6.41 4.44
C ARG A 83 -3.10 6.58 4.21
N VAL A 84 -2.78 7.59 3.42
CA VAL A 84 -1.42 7.96 3.02
C VAL A 84 -0.76 8.79 4.11
N TYR A 85 0.53 8.56 4.36
CA TYR A 85 1.34 9.49 5.14
C TYR A 85 1.69 10.73 4.31
N ASP A 86 1.36 11.92 4.80
CA ASP A 86 1.60 13.18 4.06
C ASP A 86 3.08 13.40 3.72
N ASP A 87 3.99 13.03 4.64
CA ASP A 87 5.44 13.28 4.51
C ASP A 87 6.07 12.48 3.36
N THR A 88 5.50 11.33 3.00
CA THR A 88 6.05 10.43 1.98
C THR A 88 5.07 10.17 0.84
N ARG A 89 3.97 10.95 0.75
CA ARG A 89 2.97 10.75 -0.30
C ARG A 89 3.55 11.05 -1.68
N VAL A 90 3.05 10.35 -2.68
CA VAL A 90 3.29 10.71 -4.07
C VAL A 90 2.31 11.81 -4.46
N CYS A 91 2.82 12.95 -4.96
CA CYS A 91 2.00 14.05 -5.48
C CYS A 91 1.96 13.98 -7.02
N LEU A 92 0.80 14.14 -7.65
CA LEU A 92 0.71 14.25 -9.11
C LEU A 92 0.96 15.70 -9.55
N SER A 93 1.79 15.91 -10.56
CA SER A 93 2.11 17.27 -11.03
C SER A 93 1.19 17.77 -12.14
N SER A 94 0.68 16.87 -12.98
CA SER A 94 -0.02 17.22 -14.23
C SER A 94 -1.52 16.88 -14.22
N SER A 95 -2.09 16.54 -13.06
CA SER A 95 -3.53 16.27 -12.96
C SER A 95 -4.33 17.57 -12.84
N PHE A 96 -5.42 17.66 -13.62
CA PHE A 96 -6.37 18.79 -13.53
C PHE A 96 -7.19 18.79 -12.24
N TYR A 97 -7.33 17.66 -11.56
CA TYR A 97 -8.25 17.48 -10.44
C TYR A 97 -7.57 17.49 -9.06
N GLY A 98 -6.29 17.85 -9.02
CA GLY A 98 -5.48 17.92 -7.81
C GLY A 98 -4.34 16.90 -7.78
N ASP A 99 -3.45 17.04 -6.81
CA ASP A 99 -2.20 16.28 -6.73
C ASP A 99 -2.33 14.96 -5.96
N TYR A 100 -3.51 14.63 -5.46
CA TYR A 100 -3.70 13.50 -4.55
C TYR A 100 -3.85 12.16 -5.28
N ILE A 101 -3.05 11.18 -4.85
CA ILE A 101 -3.24 9.75 -5.12
C ILE A 101 -2.93 8.96 -3.84
N ASN A 102 -3.63 7.85 -3.60
CA ASN A 102 -3.38 7.00 -2.43
C ASN A 102 -2.13 6.14 -2.61
N ALA A 103 -0.95 6.78 -2.56
CA ALA A 103 0.35 6.15 -2.76
C ALA A 103 1.44 6.83 -1.91
N ASN A 104 2.36 6.03 -1.37
CA ASN A 104 3.52 6.47 -0.59
C ASN A 104 4.82 5.93 -1.19
N TYR A 105 5.87 6.75 -1.13
CA TYR A 105 7.23 6.27 -1.24
C TYR A 105 7.59 5.42 -0.02
N VAL A 106 8.20 4.27 -0.28
CA VAL A 106 8.70 3.35 0.74
C VAL A 106 10.18 3.11 0.48
N GLU A 107 10.97 3.39 1.50
CA GLU A 107 12.41 3.15 1.53
C GLU A 107 12.68 1.95 2.44
N VAL A 108 13.62 1.11 2.02
CA VAL A 108 14.05 -0.08 2.78
C VAL A 108 15.51 0.15 3.15
N ALA A 109 15.79 0.28 4.44
CA ALA A 109 17.10 0.69 4.96
C ALA A 109 18.23 -0.24 4.51
N GLU A 110 17.94 -1.54 4.43
CA GLU A 110 18.85 -2.61 4.02
C GLU A 110 19.15 -2.58 2.51
N VAL A 111 18.28 -1.94 1.73
CA VAL A 111 18.43 -1.84 0.26
C VAL A 111 18.22 -0.40 -0.21
N PRO A 112 19.04 0.56 0.26
CA PRO A 112 18.77 1.99 0.15
C PRO A 112 18.80 2.52 -1.29
N MET A 113 19.39 1.76 -2.21
CA MET A 113 19.39 2.11 -3.64
C MET A 113 18.05 1.81 -4.33
N ARG A 114 17.17 1.02 -3.72
CA ARG A 114 15.85 0.69 -4.27
C ARG A 114 14.79 1.58 -3.66
N LYS A 115 13.98 2.17 -4.53
CA LYS A 115 12.83 2.99 -4.16
C LYS A 115 11.56 2.30 -4.60
N TYR A 116 10.59 2.23 -3.70
CA TYR A 116 9.32 1.60 -3.95
C TYR A 116 8.20 2.63 -3.82
N ILE A 117 7.12 2.43 -4.57
CA ILE A 117 5.86 3.12 -4.36
C ILE A 117 4.84 2.05 -4.01
N LEU A 118 4.26 2.13 -2.81
CA LEU A 118 3.11 1.31 -2.45
C LEU A 118 1.85 2.14 -2.65
N THR A 119 0.84 1.55 -3.28
CA THR A 119 -0.43 2.20 -3.60
C THR A 119 -1.57 1.20 -3.46
N GLN A 120 -2.78 1.71 -3.18
CA GLN A 120 -3.97 0.89 -3.30
C GLN A 120 -4.19 0.42 -4.75
N GLY A 121 -4.97 -0.66 -4.92
CA GLY A 121 -5.50 -1.03 -6.23
C GLY A 121 -6.31 0.12 -6.84
N PRO A 122 -6.10 0.49 -8.11
CA PRO A 122 -6.85 1.58 -8.74
C PRO A 122 -8.36 1.39 -8.65
N MET A 123 -9.06 2.48 -8.36
CA MET A 123 -10.51 2.59 -8.49
C MET A 123 -10.84 3.11 -9.89
N GLN A 124 -12.10 3.00 -10.31
CA GLN A 124 -12.54 3.52 -11.62
C GLN A 124 -12.15 4.98 -11.81
N GLN A 125 -12.41 5.82 -10.80
CA GLN A 125 -12.11 7.26 -10.85
C GLN A 125 -10.63 7.61 -10.62
N THR A 126 -9.76 6.65 -10.30
CA THR A 126 -8.32 6.91 -10.05
C THR A 126 -7.41 6.12 -11.01
N ALA A 127 -7.97 5.44 -12.01
CA ALA A 127 -7.20 4.67 -12.97
C ALA A 127 -6.28 5.55 -13.83
N SER A 128 -6.77 6.71 -14.28
CA SER A 128 -5.98 7.71 -15.00
C SER A 128 -4.85 8.27 -14.14
N HIS A 129 -5.16 8.67 -12.90
CA HIS A 129 -4.17 9.13 -11.91
C HIS A 129 -3.09 8.09 -11.62
N PHE A 130 -3.44 6.81 -11.58
CA PHE A 130 -2.46 5.73 -11.41
C PHE A 130 -1.46 5.69 -12.57
N TRP A 131 -1.92 5.76 -13.82
CA TRP A 131 -1.02 5.78 -14.98
C TRP A 131 -0.22 7.08 -15.09
N LEU A 132 -0.82 8.21 -14.73
CA LEU A 132 -0.10 9.47 -14.62
C LEU A 132 1.03 9.36 -13.59
N MET A 133 0.78 8.75 -12.42
CA MET A 133 1.83 8.48 -11.44
C MET A 133 2.95 7.63 -12.03
N VAL A 134 2.62 6.52 -12.70
CA VAL A 134 3.60 5.62 -13.32
C VAL A 134 4.47 6.39 -14.33
N TRP A 135 3.85 7.22 -15.17
CA TRP A 135 4.51 8.07 -16.17
C TRP A 135 5.44 9.11 -15.53
N GLU A 136 4.90 9.97 -14.65
CA GLU A 136 5.65 11.05 -13.99
C GLU A 136 6.82 10.52 -13.15
N ARG A 137 6.63 9.35 -12.53
CA ARG A 137 7.67 8.72 -11.69
C ARG A 137 8.62 7.83 -12.48
N ARG A 138 8.44 7.72 -13.79
CA ARG A 138 9.24 6.87 -14.68
C ARG A 138 9.36 5.45 -14.13
N SER A 139 8.26 4.93 -13.58
CA SER A 139 8.24 3.62 -12.94
C SER A 139 8.31 2.53 -14.00
N PRO A 140 9.38 1.72 -14.06
CA PRO A 140 9.59 0.77 -15.15
C PRO A 140 8.78 -0.52 -15.00
N ALA A 141 8.20 -0.76 -13.82
CA ALA A 141 7.48 -1.98 -13.51
C ALA A 141 6.34 -1.72 -12.52
N ILE A 142 5.27 -2.48 -12.68
CA ILE A 142 4.12 -2.54 -11.77
C ILE A 142 4.00 -3.97 -11.28
N ILE A 143 3.99 -4.17 -9.96
CA ILE A 143 3.75 -5.48 -9.34
C ILE A 143 2.35 -5.48 -8.74
N MET A 144 1.45 -6.25 -9.35
CA MET A 144 0.08 -6.41 -8.87
C MET A 144 -0.05 -7.74 -8.12
N LEU A 145 -0.37 -7.68 -6.83
CA LEU A 145 -0.45 -8.86 -5.95
C LEU A 145 -1.88 -9.40 -5.77
N THR A 146 -2.89 -8.66 -6.24
CA THR A 146 -4.31 -9.02 -6.10
C THR A 146 -4.94 -9.32 -7.46
N ARG A 147 -5.97 -10.17 -7.48
CA ARG A 147 -6.82 -10.29 -8.68
C ARG A 147 -7.80 -9.11 -8.76
N ILE A 148 -8.31 -8.85 -9.97
CA ILE A 148 -9.40 -7.86 -10.19
C ILE A 148 -10.63 -8.22 -9.33
N PHE A 149 -10.99 -9.51 -9.31
CA PHE A 149 -12.07 -10.04 -8.47
C PHE A 149 -11.54 -11.10 -7.51
N GLU A 150 -11.97 -11.00 -6.25
CA GLU A 150 -11.70 -12.00 -5.22
C GLU A 150 -12.98 -12.26 -4.41
N LYS A 151 -13.33 -13.54 -4.23
CA LYS A 151 -14.54 -13.95 -3.51
C LYS A 151 -15.81 -13.22 -4.00
N GLY A 152 -15.92 -13.02 -5.32
CA GLY A 152 -17.06 -12.35 -5.96
C GLY A 152 -17.10 -10.83 -5.83
N THR A 153 -16.09 -10.21 -5.19
CA THR A 153 -16.02 -8.75 -5.00
C THR A 153 -14.89 -8.17 -5.83
N MET A 154 -15.13 -7.04 -6.50
CA MET A 154 -14.09 -6.29 -7.21
C MET A 154 -13.13 -5.66 -6.19
N ARG A 155 -11.85 -6.05 -6.25
CA ARG A 155 -10.77 -5.52 -5.39
C ARG A 155 -9.97 -4.42 -6.06
N CYS A 156 -9.90 -4.46 -7.39
CA CYS A 156 -9.17 -3.52 -8.20
C CYS A 156 -9.93 -3.31 -9.51
N TYR A 157 -10.05 -2.06 -9.96
CA TYR A 157 -10.61 -1.76 -11.27
C TYR A 157 -9.70 -2.34 -12.38
N PRO A 158 -10.21 -2.83 -13.52
CA PRO A 158 -9.39 -3.26 -14.66
C PRO A 158 -8.73 -2.06 -15.34
N TYR A 159 -7.65 -1.55 -14.73
CA TYR A 159 -6.97 -0.33 -15.14
C TYR A 159 -5.97 -0.54 -16.31
N PHE A 160 -5.79 -1.76 -16.80
CA PHE A 160 -4.85 -2.08 -17.88
C PHE A 160 -5.54 -2.85 -19.01
N PRO A 161 -5.09 -2.71 -20.27
CA PRO A 161 -5.56 -3.55 -21.38
C PRO A 161 -5.16 -5.02 -21.17
N CYS A 162 -6.05 -5.94 -21.57
CA CYS A 162 -5.81 -7.39 -21.51
C CYS A 162 -6.21 -8.04 -22.84
N GLN A 163 -5.72 -9.25 -23.11
CA GLN A 163 -5.99 -9.96 -24.38
C GLN A 163 -7.48 -10.18 -24.67
N SER A 164 -8.30 -10.36 -23.63
CA SER A 164 -9.74 -10.55 -23.75
C SER A 164 -10.55 -9.24 -23.82
N GLY A 165 -9.87 -8.08 -23.78
CA GLY A 165 -10.46 -6.75 -23.75
C GLY A 165 -9.90 -5.82 -24.83
N PRO A 166 -10.06 -4.50 -24.67
CA PRO A 166 -9.48 -3.54 -25.58
C PRO A 166 -7.95 -3.57 -25.51
N SER A 167 -7.28 -3.44 -26.67
CA SER A 167 -5.83 -3.48 -26.78
C SER A 167 -5.11 -2.19 -26.35
N CYS A 168 -5.83 -1.06 -26.29
CA CYS A 168 -5.39 0.16 -25.60
C CYS A 168 -6.51 0.70 -24.70
N LEU A 169 -6.12 1.30 -23.58
CA LEU A 169 -6.96 2.16 -22.75
C LEU A 169 -6.47 3.61 -22.89
N THR A 170 -7.40 4.53 -23.15
CA THR A 170 -7.11 5.97 -23.23
C THR A 170 -7.62 6.69 -22.00
N PHE A 171 -6.79 7.60 -21.47
CA PHE A 171 -7.08 8.43 -20.32
C PHE A 171 -6.94 9.90 -20.73
N VAL A 172 -8.03 10.45 -21.26
CA VAL A 172 -8.07 11.81 -21.85
C VAL A 172 -7.74 12.90 -20.82
N ASP A 173 -8.15 12.68 -19.57
CA ASP A 173 -7.92 13.61 -18.47
C ASP A 173 -6.45 13.76 -18.08
N VAL A 174 -5.59 12.81 -18.45
CA VAL A 174 -4.14 12.87 -18.16
C VAL A 174 -3.29 12.76 -19.43
N ASP A 175 -3.91 12.83 -20.60
CA ASP A 175 -3.27 12.73 -21.91
C ASP A 175 -2.37 11.49 -22.06
N LEU A 176 -2.90 10.29 -21.78
CA LEU A 176 -2.16 9.03 -21.91
C LEU A 176 -2.98 7.93 -22.64
N CYS A 177 -2.34 7.16 -23.53
CA CYS A 177 -2.77 5.82 -23.97
C CYS A 177 -1.83 4.77 -23.39
N VAL A 178 -2.42 3.68 -22.90
CA VAL A 178 -1.72 2.49 -22.44
C VAL A 178 -2.11 1.34 -23.36
N ARG A 179 -1.14 0.79 -24.07
CA ARG A 179 -1.33 -0.33 -25.02
C ARG A 179 -0.68 -1.59 -24.50
N LEU A 180 -1.36 -2.72 -24.66
CA LEU A 180 -0.77 -4.04 -24.40
C LEU A 180 0.05 -4.48 -25.62
N GLU A 181 1.36 -4.61 -25.44
CA GLU A 181 2.27 -5.11 -26.48
C GLU A 181 2.42 -6.63 -26.41
N GLN A 182 2.62 -7.15 -25.19
CA GLN A 182 2.84 -8.57 -24.97
C GLN A 182 2.21 -9.01 -23.65
N GLU A 183 1.61 -10.18 -23.65
CA GLU A 183 1.18 -10.88 -22.45
C GLU A 183 1.75 -12.29 -22.47
N THR A 184 2.28 -12.73 -21.33
CA THR A 184 2.85 -14.07 -21.15
C THR A 184 2.36 -14.63 -19.85
N ASP A 185 1.53 -15.67 -19.96
CA ASP A 185 1.00 -16.40 -18.84
C ASP A 185 2.01 -17.45 -18.37
N THR A 186 2.31 -17.44 -17.08
CA THR A 186 3.05 -18.50 -16.41
C THR A 186 2.13 -19.21 -15.42
N LYS A 187 2.59 -20.31 -14.84
CA LYS A 187 1.82 -21.04 -13.81
C LYS A 187 1.61 -20.23 -12.52
N LEU A 188 2.48 -19.24 -12.25
CA LEU A 188 2.50 -18.52 -10.97
C LEU A 188 2.05 -17.05 -11.10
N PHE A 189 2.33 -16.43 -12.24
CA PHE A 189 2.01 -15.02 -12.49
C PHE A 189 1.83 -14.74 -13.99
N ILE A 190 1.26 -13.58 -14.31
CA ILE A 190 1.13 -13.09 -15.68
C ILE A 190 2.09 -11.92 -15.85
N LYS A 191 2.92 -11.96 -16.89
CA LYS A 191 3.79 -10.85 -17.28
C LYS A 191 3.16 -10.10 -18.44
N ARG A 192 3.07 -8.77 -18.34
CA ARG A 192 2.62 -7.89 -19.42
C ARG A 192 3.69 -6.86 -19.76
N LEU A 193 3.85 -6.59 -21.04
CA LEU A 193 4.60 -5.46 -21.55
C LEU A 193 3.61 -4.43 -22.05
N PHE A 194 3.70 -3.21 -21.50
CA PHE A 194 2.85 -2.11 -21.91
C PHE A 194 3.69 -1.04 -22.60
N GLU A 195 3.14 -0.49 -23.68
CA GLU A 195 3.57 0.80 -24.22
C GLU A 195 2.69 1.88 -23.61
N VAL A 196 3.32 2.95 -23.13
CA VAL A 196 2.61 4.14 -22.61
C VAL A 196 3.06 5.34 -23.45
N SER A 197 2.11 6.13 -23.92
CA SER A 197 2.37 7.28 -24.78
C SER A 197 1.32 8.38 -24.56
N HIS A 198 1.65 9.61 -24.98
CA HIS A 198 0.68 10.70 -25.05
C HIS A 198 -0.40 10.42 -26.10
N LEU A 199 -1.58 11.02 -25.97
CA LEU A 199 -2.59 10.92 -27.01
C LEU A 199 -2.11 11.68 -28.26
N GLN A 200 -2.36 11.10 -29.44
CA GLN A 200 -2.03 11.70 -30.74
C GLN A 200 -3.12 12.67 -31.21
#